data_AF-A0A965QV12-F1
#
_entry.id   AF-A0A965QV12-F1
#
_cell.length_a   1.000
_cell.length_b   1.000
_cell.length_c   1.000
_cell.angle_alpha   90.00
_cell.angle_beta   90.00
_cell.angle_gamma   90.00
#
_symmetry.space_group_name_H-M   'P 1'
#
loop_
_entity.id
_entity.type
_entity.pdbx_description
1 polymer ?
#
loop_
_entity_poly.entity_id
_entity_poly.type
_entity_poly.pdbx_seq_one_letter_code
_entity_poly.pdbx_strand_id
1 'polypeptide(L)'
;MRRAGGLFDHVIDRDTLRAAFARAARGKRSRPCVRDFAARLDERCAEIARGVAAGSFPLGRFRQFVVHDPKRRVITAPEFSERVLHHAIMLVCEPFFERWLVADTFACRPGKGREAAVRRAARFSRGHQWCLHLDVR
;
A
#
# COMPACT_ATOMS: atom_id res chain seq x y z
N MET A 1 -17.76 0.46 19.08
CA MET A 1 -17.17 0.75 17.76
C MET A 1 -17.84 -0.16 16.73
N ARG A 2 -18.49 0.38 15.68
CA ARG A 2 -19.22 -0.44 14.69
C ARG A 2 -18.21 -1.10 13.75
N ARG A 3 -18.26 -2.43 13.58
CA ARG A 3 -17.37 -3.15 12.66
C ARG A 3 -17.76 -2.78 11.22
N ALA A 4 -16.78 -2.50 10.39
CA ALA A 4 -16.98 -2.44 8.95
C ALA A 4 -17.13 -3.89 8.44
N GLY A 5 -18.37 -4.30 8.16
CA GLY A 5 -18.66 -5.61 7.57
C GLY A 5 -18.43 -5.61 6.05
N GLY A 6 -18.31 -6.79 5.45
CA GLY A 6 -18.30 -6.95 3.99
C GLY A 6 -17.04 -6.49 3.26
N LEU A 7 -15.97 -6.09 3.96
CA LEU A 7 -14.75 -5.58 3.31
C LEU A 7 -14.09 -6.63 2.41
N PHE A 8 -14.17 -7.91 2.79
CA PHE A 8 -13.54 -8.99 2.04
C PHE A 8 -14.07 -9.09 0.60
N ASP A 9 -15.40 -9.07 0.45
CA ASP A 9 -16.06 -9.16 -0.86
C ASP A 9 -15.68 -7.97 -1.75
N HIS A 10 -15.56 -6.78 -1.17
CA HIS A 10 -15.09 -5.59 -1.88
C HIS A 10 -13.62 -5.67 -2.31
N VAL A 11 -12.76 -6.38 -1.57
CA VAL A 11 -11.34 -6.54 -1.94
C VAL A 11 -11.18 -7.45 -3.15
N ILE A 12 -11.96 -8.53 -3.22
CA ILE A 12 -11.91 -9.49 -4.31
C ILE A 12 -12.83 -9.12 -5.49
N ASP A 13 -13.57 -8.02 -5.38
CA ASP A 13 -14.38 -7.49 -6.47
C ASP A 13 -13.54 -7.19 -7.72
N ARG A 14 -14.11 -7.47 -8.89
CA ARG A 14 -13.42 -7.36 -10.18
C ARG A 14 -12.95 -5.92 -10.44
N ASP A 15 -13.78 -4.94 -10.16
CA ASP A 15 -13.47 -3.53 -10.44
C ASP A 15 -12.45 -3.00 -9.44
N THR A 16 -12.53 -3.41 -8.18
CA THR A 16 -11.47 -3.14 -7.18
C THR A 16 -10.13 -3.71 -7.63
N LEU A 17 -10.08 -4.97 -8.08
CA LEU A 17 -8.83 -5.60 -8.50
C LEU A 17 -8.23 -4.94 -9.76
N ARG A 18 -9.07 -4.49 -10.71
CA ARG A 18 -8.63 -3.73 -11.87
C ARG A 18 -8.07 -2.35 -11.49
N ALA A 19 -8.76 -1.65 -10.58
CA ALA A 19 -8.27 -0.38 -10.04
C ALA A 19 -6.95 -0.57 -9.26
N ALA A 20 -6.84 -1.68 -8.53
CA ALA A 20 -5.63 -2.06 -7.81
C ALA A 20 -4.46 -2.32 -8.76
N PHE A 21 -4.70 -3.03 -9.87
CA PHE A 21 -3.71 -3.21 -10.93
C PHE A 21 -3.25 -1.85 -11.48
N ALA A 22 -4.17 -0.94 -11.79
CA ALA A 22 -3.81 0.38 -12.30
C ALA A 22 -2.90 1.16 -11.33
N ARG A 23 -3.18 1.07 -10.01
CA ARG A 23 -2.32 1.66 -8.96
C ARG A 23 -0.96 0.97 -8.88
N ALA A 24 -0.92 -0.37 -8.92
CA ALA A 24 0.31 -1.17 -8.84
C ALA A 24 1.24 -0.94 -10.05
N ALA A 25 0.65 -0.77 -11.24
CA ALA A 25 1.35 -0.60 -12.51
C ALA A 25 1.83 0.84 -12.76
N ARG A 26 1.34 1.82 -11.99
CA ARG A 26 1.64 3.24 -12.20
C ARG A 26 3.15 3.50 -12.18
N GLY A 27 3.66 4.12 -13.26
CA GLY A 27 5.09 4.40 -13.46
C GLY A 27 5.97 3.17 -13.73
N LYS A 28 5.39 1.97 -13.87
CA LYS A 28 6.11 0.68 -13.97
C LYS A 28 5.62 -0.20 -15.12
N ARG A 29 4.80 0.34 -16.02
CA ARG A 29 4.14 -0.40 -17.12
C ARG A 29 5.10 -1.08 -18.10
N SER A 30 6.32 -0.57 -18.24
CA SER A 30 7.34 -1.17 -19.11
C SER A 30 7.97 -2.45 -18.55
N ARG A 31 7.80 -2.75 -17.26
CA ARG A 31 8.41 -3.92 -16.63
C ARG A 31 7.76 -5.21 -17.16
N PRO A 32 8.54 -6.26 -17.50
CA PRO A 32 8.01 -7.52 -18.06
C PRO A 32 6.86 -8.10 -17.24
N CYS A 33 7.04 -8.30 -15.94
CA CYS A 33 6.00 -8.84 -15.07
C CYS A 33 4.69 -8.02 -15.02
N VAL A 34 4.76 -6.72 -15.29
CA VAL A 34 3.57 -5.86 -15.37
C VAL A 34 2.88 -6.02 -16.72
N ARG A 35 3.66 -6.13 -17.81
CA ARG A 35 3.14 -6.38 -19.16
C ARG A 35 2.48 -7.76 -19.26
N ASP A 36 3.12 -8.78 -18.71
CA ASP A 36 2.61 -10.16 -18.73
C ASP A 36 1.30 -10.26 -17.95
N PHE A 37 1.21 -9.56 -16.82
CA PHE A 37 -0.04 -9.46 -16.07
C PHE A 37 -1.11 -8.68 -16.86
N ALA A 38 -0.74 -7.54 -17.46
CA ALA A 38 -1.65 -6.70 -18.23
C ALA A 38 -2.25 -7.41 -19.46
N ALA A 39 -1.45 -8.26 -20.13
CA ALA A 39 -1.88 -9.03 -21.29
C ALA A 39 -3.02 -10.01 -20.97
N ARG A 40 -3.15 -10.42 -19.70
CA ARG A 40 -4.16 -11.37 -19.20
C ARG A 40 -4.92 -10.78 -18.01
N LEU A 41 -5.16 -9.46 -18.02
CA LEU A 41 -5.64 -8.70 -16.85
C LEU A 41 -6.86 -9.33 -16.20
N ASP A 42 -7.90 -9.63 -16.97
CA ASP A 42 -9.16 -10.17 -16.45
C ASP A 42 -9.00 -11.58 -15.88
N GLU A 43 -8.24 -12.44 -16.56
CA GLU A 43 -7.93 -13.78 -16.08
C GLU A 43 -7.15 -13.72 -14.76
N ARG A 44 -6.11 -12.87 -14.70
CA ARG A 44 -5.28 -12.70 -13.49
C ARG A 44 -6.06 -12.12 -12.32
N CYS A 45 -6.95 -11.15 -12.56
CA CYS A 45 -7.84 -10.64 -11.52
C CYS A 45 -8.78 -11.75 -11.01
N ALA A 46 -9.36 -12.55 -11.90
CA ALA A 46 -10.23 -13.65 -11.51
C ALA A 46 -9.48 -14.77 -10.76
N GLU A 47 -8.23 -15.05 -11.12
CA GLU A 47 -7.34 -15.96 -10.39
C GLU A 47 -7.09 -15.46 -8.96
N ILE A 48 -6.77 -14.18 -8.78
CA ILE A 48 -6.60 -13.56 -7.46
C ILE A 48 -7.90 -13.71 -6.66
N ALA A 49 -9.05 -13.31 -7.23
CA ALA A 49 -10.33 -13.36 -6.52
C ALA A 49 -10.67 -14.78 -6.05
N ARG A 50 -10.58 -15.78 -6.94
CA ARG A 50 -10.84 -17.19 -6.61
C ARG A 50 -9.84 -17.73 -5.58
N GLY A 51 -8.55 -17.47 -5.76
CA GLY A 51 -7.52 -17.95 -4.84
C GLY A 51 -7.68 -17.36 -3.44
N VAL A 52 -7.99 -16.06 -3.36
CA VAL A 52 -8.17 -15.38 -2.07
C VAL A 52 -9.45 -15.88 -1.38
N ALA A 53 -10.56 -16.00 -2.12
CA ALA A 53 -11.81 -16.55 -1.59
C ALA A 53 -11.66 -17.99 -1.07
N ALA A 54 -10.85 -18.80 -1.74
CA ALA A 54 -10.57 -20.19 -1.34
C ALA A 54 -9.45 -20.33 -0.29
N GLY A 55 -8.79 -19.23 0.12
CA GLY A 55 -7.63 -19.28 1.03
C GLY A 55 -6.39 -19.96 0.43
N SER A 56 -6.34 -20.15 -0.89
CA SER A 56 -5.28 -20.86 -1.62
C SER A 56 -4.38 -19.93 -2.45
N PHE A 57 -4.60 -18.62 -2.39
CA PHE A 57 -3.77 -17.65 -3.07
C PHE A 57 -2.32 -17.72 -2.56
N PRO A 58 -1.32 -17.92 -3.44
CA PRO A 58 0.07 -18.03 -3.02
C PRO A 58 0.55 -16.68 -2.48
N LEU A 59 0.96 -16.68 -1.22
CA LEU A 59 1.58 -15.55 -0.53
C LEU A 59 3.02 -15.90 -0.15
N GLY A 60 3.89 -14.90 -0.11
CA GLY A 60 5.25 -15.05 0.40
C GLY A 60 6.33 -15.10 -0.68
N ARG A 61 5.98 -14.88 -1.96
CA ARG A 61 6.93 -14.88 -3.06
C ARG A 61 7.62 -13.53 -3.16
N PHE A 62 8.64 -13.35 -2.31
CA PHE A 62 9.41 -12.11 -2.25
C PHE A 62 10.74 -12.22 -3.00
N ARG A 63 11.10 -11.14 -3.70
CA ARG A 63 12.45 -10.91 -4.21
C ARG A 63 13.17 -9.89 -3.34
N GLN A 64 14.31 -10.28 -2.79
CA GLN A 64 15.19 -9.37 -2.06
C GLN A 64 16.24 -8.76 -3.00
N PHE A 65 16.49 -7.47 -2.85
CA PHE A 65 17.57 -6.77 -3.54
C PHE A 65 18.03 -5.57 -2.72
N VAL A 66 19.29 -5.19 -2.88
CA VAL A 66 19.86 -4.05 -2.17
C VAL A 66 19.70 -2.79 -3.02
N VAL A 67 19.26 -1.70 -2.40
CA VAL A 67 19.24 -0.36 -3.00
C VAL A 67 20.08 0.57 -2.13
N HIS A 68 20.72 1.56 -2.74
CA HIS A 68 21.47 2.60 -2.05
C HIS A 68 20.91 3.97 -2.41
N ASP A 69 20.00 4.51 -1.58
CA ASP A 69 19.46 5.86 -1.78
C ASP A 69 18.81 6.44 -0.51
N PRO A 70 19.44 7.40 0.20
CA PRO A 70 20.88 7.68 0.28
C PRO A 70 21.64 6.69 1.18
N LYS A 71 20.93 5.78 1.86
CA LYS A 71 21.47 4.73 2.74
C LYS A 71 21.21 3.37 2.12
N ARG A 72 22.13 2.41 2.31
CA ARG A 72 21.94 1.00 1.93
C ARG A 72 20.72 0.40 2.63
N ARG A 73 19.79 -0.17 1.87
CA ARG A 73 18.57 -0.85 2.36
C ARG A 73 18.37 -2.16 1.60
N VAL A 74 18.02 -3.23 2.31
CA VAL A 74 17.51 -4.46 1.69
C VAL A 74 16.03 -4.25 1.43
N ILE A 75 15.63 -4.27 0.16
CA ILE A 75 14.24 -4.17 -0.27
C ILE A 75 13.71 -5.57 -0.50
N THR A 76 12.62 -5.90 0.18
CA THR A 76 11.86 -7.14 -0.02
C THR A 76 10.61 -6.79 -0.82
N ALA A 77 10.61 -7.11 -2.12
CA ALA A 77 9.49 -6.80 -3.00
C ALA A 77 8.64 -8.05 -3.28
N PRO A 78 7.31 -7.99 -3.04
CA PRO A 78 6.42 -9.09 -3.40
C PRO A 78 6.29 -9.25 -4.92
N GLU A 79 5.87 -10.44 -5.34
CA GLU A 79 5.45 -10.72 -6.71
C GLU A 79 4.40 -9.70 -7.17
N PHE A 80 4.29 -9.47 -8.48
CA PHE A 80 3.36 -8.45 -8.98
C PHE A 80 1.90 -8.74 -8.62
N SER A 81 1.45 -9.99 -8.67
CA SER A 81 0.09 -10.39 -8.29
C SER A 81 -0.22 -10.09 -6.81
N GLU A 82 0.71 -10.41 -5.91
CA GLU A 82 0.61 -10.04 -4.49
C GLU A 82 0.56 -8.52 -4.30
N ARG A 83 1.33 -7.75 -5.08
CA ARG A 83 1.25 -6.27 -5.06
C ARG A 83 -0.12 -5.75 -5.49
N VAL A 84 -0.75 -6.37 -6.50
CA VAL A 84 -2.12 -6.03 -6.91
C VAL A 84 -3.08 -6.30 -5.75
N LEU A 85 -2.97 -7.44 -5.08
CA LEU A 85 -3.79 -7.75 -3.90
C LEU A 85 -3.57 -6.73 -2.76
N HIS A 86 -2.34 -6.36 -2.44
CA HIS A 86 -2.05 -5.33 -1.44
C HIS A 86 -2.71 -3.98 -1.78
N HIS A 87 -2.69 -3.59 -3.06
CA HIS A 87 -3.37 -2.37 -3.50
C HIS A 87 -4.90 -2.49 -3.40
N ALA A 88 -5.48 -3.66 -3.64
CA ALA A 88 -6.92 -3.90 -3.48
C ALA A 88 -7.35 -3.80 -2.02
N ILE A 89 -6.59 -4.41 -1.11
CA ILE A 89 -6.80 -4.27 0.34
C ILE A 89 -6.77 -2.80 0.75
N MET A 90 -5.74 -2.05 0.31
CA MET A 90 -5.63 -0.64 0.66
C MET A 90 -6.76 0.21 0.04
N LEU A 91 -7.18 -0.07 -1.19
CA LEU A 91 -8.33 0.62 -1.82
C LEU A 91 -9.60 0.56 -0.96
N VAL A 92 -9.85 -0.59 -0.35
CA VAL A 92 -11.05 -0.82 0.48
C VAL A 92 -10.85 -0.34 1.91
N CYS A 93 -9.68 -0.58 2.51
CA CYS A 93 -9.44 -0.33 3.93
C CYS A 93 -8.98 1.11 4.25
N GLU A 94 -8.30 1.79 3.32
CA GLU A 94 -7.75 3.15 3.53
C GLU A 94 -8.79 4.16 4.05
N PRO A 95 -10.03 4.25 3.52
CA PRO A 95 -11.04 5.17 4.06
C PRO A 95 -11.43 4.93 5.52
N PHE A 96 -11.27 3.70 6.01
CA PHE A 96 -11.52 3.37 7.42
C PHE A 96 -10.33 3.81 8.28
N PHE A 97 -9.11 3.54 7.83
CA PHE A 97 -7.90 3.97 8.52
C PHE A 97 -7.80 5.50 8.62
N GLU A 98 -8.15 6.23 7.55
CA GLU A 98 -8.11 7.70 7.55
C GLU A 98 -9.04 8.33 8.61
N ARG A 99 -10.15 7.67 8.95
CA ARG A 99 -11.07 8.13 10.01
C ARG A 99 -10.54 7.87 11.42
N TRP A 100 -9.60 6.95 11.59
CA TRP A 100 -9.09 6.53 12.90
C TRP A 100 -7.70 7.05 13.21
N LEU A 101 -6.87 7.26 12.18
CA LEU A 101 -5.51 7.74 12.35
C LEU A 101 -5.48 9.16 12.90
N VAL A 102 -4.56 9.40 13.83
CA VAL A 102 -4.32 10.74 14.36
C VAL A 102 -3.91 11.69 13.24
N ALA A 103 -4.30 12.96 13.36
CA ALA A 103 -4.04 13.97 12.34
C ALA A 103 -2.54 14.19 12.08
N ASP A 104 -1.70 13.97 13.10
CA ASP A 104 -0.25 14.14 13.09
C ASP A 104 0.52 12.88 12.63
N THR A 105 -0.15 11.95 11.95
CA THR A 105 0.48 10.88 11.16
C THR A 105 0.60 11.32 9.70
N PHE A 106 1.81 11.32 9.15
CA PHE A 106 2.08 11.92 7.84
C PHE A 106 2.56 10.96 6.74
N ALA A 107 3.05 9.77 7.09
CA ALA A 107 3.65 8.85 6.12
C ALA A 107 2.57 8.15 5.26
N CYS A 108 2.81 8.04 3.95
CA CYS A 108 2.01 7.26 2.99
C CYS A 108 0.50 7.57 2.96
N ARG A 109 0.09 8.81 3.23
CA ARG A 109 -1.32 9.23 3.26
C ARG A 109 -1.65 10.30 2.20
N PRO A 110 -2.84 10.27 1.58
CA PRO A 110 -3.29 11.31 0.66
C PRO A 110 -3.30 12.70 1.32
N GLY A 111 -2.79 13.72 0.63
CA GLY A 111 -2.73 15.10 1.15
C GLY A 111 -1.78 15.32 2.34
N LYS A 112 -1.04 14.28 2.75
CA LYS A 112 0.02 14.34 3.77
C LYS A 112 1.39 14.13 3.11
N GLY A 113 2.43 14.14 3.93
CA GLY A 113 3.79 13.83 3.50
C GLY A 113 4.83 14.57 4.34
N ARG A 114 6.08 14.45 3.91
CA ARG A 114 7.25 15.05 4.56
C ARG A 114 7.07 16.54 4.81
N GLU A 115 6.61 17.28 3.80
CA GLU A 115 6.48 18.73 3.90
C GLU A 115 5.41 19.16 4.93
N ALA A 116 4.26 18.47 4.95
CA ALA A 116 3.22 18.70 5.94
C ALA A 116 3.71 18.40 7.37
N ALA A 117 4.49 17.33 7.54
CA ALA A 117 5.11 16.98 8.82
C ALA A 117 6.07 18.07 9.31
N VAL A 118 6.95 18.54 8.43
CA VAL A 118 7.94 19.59 8.75
C VAL A 118 7.25 20.90 9.13
N ARG A 119 6.22 21.33 8.37
CA ARG A 119 5.47 22.54 8.73
C ARG A 119 4.77 22.41 10.09
N ARG A 120 4.20 21.24 10.39
CA ARG A 120 3.57 20.98 11.69
C ARG A 120 4.59 21.04 12.83
N ALA A 121 5.75 20.40 12.66
CA ALA A 121 6.83 20.40 13.64
C ALA A 121 7.38 21.82 13.87
N ALA A 122 7.62 22.58 12.81
CA ALA A 122 8.11 23.97 12.88
C ALA A 122 7.14 24.91 13.62
N ARG A 123 5.83 24.62 13.56
CA ARG A 123 4.84 25.37 14.33
C ARG A 123 4.94 25.06 15.83
N PHE A 124 5.12 23.79 16.20
CA PHE A 124 5.27 23.42 17.61
C PHE A 124 6.58 23.92 18.22
N SER A 125 7.68 23.95 17.45
CA SER A 125 8.99 24.41 17.91
C SER A 125 9.03 25.90 18.25
N ARG A 126 8.05 26.71 17.80
CA ARG A 126 7.93 28.12 18.18
C ARG A 126 7.36 28.33 19.58
N GLY A 127 6.63 27.35 20.11
CA GLY A 127 5.96 27.43 21.41
C GLY A 127 6.51 26.47 22.48
N HIS A 128 7.45 25.60 22.11
CA HIS A 128 8.01 24.59 23.02
C HIS A 128 9.53 24.58 22.87
N GLN A 129 10.24 24.74 23.98
CA GLN A 129 11.70 24.78 24.02
C GLN A 129 12.34 23.39 23.91
N TRP A 130 11.61 22.34 24.29
CA TRP A 130 12.13 20.98 24.38
C TRP A 130 11.41 20.05 23.40
N CYS A 131 12.14 19.08 22.86
CA CYS A 131 11.59 18.03 22.02
C CYS A 131 12.02 16.64 22.54
N LEU A 132 11.11 15.68 22.45
CA LEU A 132 11.40 14.28 22.72
C LEU A 132 11.52 13.54 21.38
N HIS A 133 12.73 13.04 21.09
CA HIS A 133 12.97 12.22 19.91
C HIS A 133 12.83 10.74 20.30
N LEU A 134 11.82 10.07 19.75
CA LEU A 134 11.57 8.65 19.92
C LEU A 134 11.85 7.91 18.61
N ASP A 135 12.47 6.75 18.72
CA ASP A 135 12.71 5.83 17.61
C ASP A 135 12.33 4.40 18.03
N VAL A 136 11.80 3.63 17.08
CA VAL A 136 11.37 2.23 17.31
C VAL A 136 12.27 1.34 16.47
N ARG A 137 12.81 0.28 17.09
CA ARG A 137 13.65 -0.73 16.40
C ARG A 137 12.82 -1.80 15.72
#